data_AF-A0A7X7MWC4-F1
#
_entry.id   AF-A0A7X7MWC4-F1
#
_cell.length_a   1.000
_cell.length_b   1.000
_cell.length_c   1.000
_cell.angle_alpha   90.00
_cell.angle_beta   90.00
_cell.angle_gamma   90.00
#
_symmetry.space_group_name_H-M   'P 1'
#
loop_
_entity.id
_entity.type
_entity.pdbx_description
1 polymer ?
#
loop_
_entity_poly.entity_id
_entity_poly.type
_entity_poly.pdbx_seq_one_letter_code
_entity_poly.pdbx_strand_id
1 'polypeptide(L)'
;MNEFESFDSKEEWYFSLWLYELERRGLVNLSKYHPKPFILSDPVQKPYKKELKTKVKEEFAHLLSGHDYQADWIIYWNERLTGIFYSDSAIPGRSPKDYPFLVNWSENRRSFFSVVDVKGTFNQNDAYRRFSIDQKWVYQKHGIYVQKIIPMPTNKEKPKPANALFVSTFMPVRATLTDVKAIDRQFKFKYKLIDEFLKEHNL
;
A
#
# COMPACT_ATOMS: atom_id res chain seq x y z
N MET A 1 12.16 -6.81 -22.19
CA MET A 1 11.20 -5.91 -21.54
C MET A 1 11.59 -5.85 -20.07
N ASN A 2 11.89 -4.68 -19.52
CA ASN A 2 12.22 -4.58 -18.10
C ASN A 2 10.90 -4.74 -17.32
N GLU A 3 10.76 -5.81 -16.54
CA GLU A 3 9.53 -6.11 -15.75
C GLU A 3 9.13 -4.97 -14.78
N PHE A 4 10.05 -4.02 -14.57
CA PHE A 4 9.92 -2.84 -13.72
C PHE A 4 9.11 -1.69 -14.33
N GLU A 5 9.03 -1.59 -15.66
CA GLU A 5 8.46 -0.41 -16.34
C GLU A 5 6.95 -0.24 -16.13
N SER A 6 6.29 -1.24 -15.53
CA SER A 6 4.86 -1.20 -15.19
C SER A 6 4.56 -0.63 -13.80
N PHE A 7 5.58 -0.24 -13.02
CA PHE A 7 5.43 0.25 -11.66
C PHE A 7 6.15 1.59 -11.45
N ASP A 8 5.60 2.45 -10.60
CA ASP A 8 6.13 3.81 -10.37
C ASP A 8 7.43 3.80 -9.54
N SER A 9 7.70 2.70 -8.84
CA SER A 9 8.94 2.50 -8.09
C SER A 9 9.41 1.05 -8.06
N LYS A 10 10.69 0.87 -7.70
CA LYS A 10 11.29 -0.45 -7.52
C LYS A 10 10.71 -1.17 -6.30
N GLU A 11 10.36 -0.41 -5.26
CA GLU A 11 9.66 -0.93 -4.10
C GLU A 11 8.27 -1.44 -4.44
N GLU A 12 7.54 -0.71 -5.28
CA GLU A 12 6.25 -1.15 -5.82
C GLU A 12 6.37 -2.44 -6.62
N TRP A 13 7.39 -2.57 -7.46
CA TRP A 13 7.70 -3.83 -8.12
C TRP A 13 8.01 -4.95 -7.13
N TYR A 14 8.81 -4.71 -6.08
CA TYR A 14 9.04 -5.73 -5.05
C TYR A 14 7.75 -6.15 -4.35
N PHE A 15 6.89 -5.20 -4.02
CA PHE A 15 5.60 -5.48 -3.41
C PHE A 15 4.70 -6.31 -4.33
N SER A 16 4.70 -6.02 -5.64
CA SER A 16 3.91 -6.77 -6.61
C SER A 16 4.39 -8.22 -6.76
N LEU A 17 5.70 -8.48 -6.68
CA LEU A 17 6.23 -9.85 -6.64
C LEU A 17 5.71 -10.64 -5.43
N TRP A 18 5.61 -9.98 -4.28
CA TRP A 18 5.08 -10.58 -3.05
C TRP A 18 3.59 -10.88 -3.14
N LEU A 19 2.82 -9.95 -3.69
CA LEU A 19 1.40 -10.18 -3.96
C LEU A 19 1.19 -11.32 -4.97
N TYR A 20 1.97 -11.34 -6.04
CA TYR A 20 1.87 -12.34 -7.09
C TYR A 20 2.04 -13.77 -6.56
N GLU A 21 2.97 -14.00 -5.62
CA GLU A 21 3.16 -15.33 -5.03
C GLU A 21 1.99 -15.78 -4.15
N LEU A 22 1.28 -14.85 -3.51
CA LEU A 22 0.06 -15.14 -2.76
C LEU A 22 -1.12 -15.39 -3.69
N GLU A 23 -1.28 -14.58 -4.73
CA GLU A 23 -2.32 -14.73 -5.75
C GLU A 23 -2.21 -16.08 -6.47
N ARG A 24 -0.98 -16.47 -6.87
CA ARG A 24 -0.72 -17.78 -7.49
C ARG A 24 -1.10 -18.97 -6.61
N ARG A 25 -1.16 -18.79 -5.29
CA ARG A 25 -1.56 -19.81 -4.32
C ARG A 25 -3.02 -19.68 -3.87
N GLY A 26 -3.78 -18.74 -4.45
CA GLY A 26 -5.18 -18.49 -4.08
C GLY A 26 -5.38 -17.91 -2.68
N LEU A 27 -4.34 -17.30 -2.11
CA LEU A 27 -4.35 -16.72 -0.76
C LEU A 27 -4.80 -15.25 -0.77
N VAL A 28 -4.69 -14.58 -1.92
CA VAL A 28 -5.31 -13.28 -2.17
C VAL A 28 -6.44 -13.48 -3.16
N ASN A 29 -7.63 -12.99 -2.83
CA ASN A 29 -8.80 -13.12 -3.69
C ASN A 29 -8.73 -12.17 -4.89
N LEU A 30 -8.24 -10.95 -4.65
CA LEU A 30 -8.05 -9.94 -5.66
C LEU A 30 -7.09 -8.87 -5.13
N SER A 31 -6.12 -8.45 -5.94
CA SER A 31 -5.45 -7.17 -5.74
C SER A 31 -5.73 -6.24 -6.93
N LYS A 32 -5.69 -4.93 -6.67
CA LYS A 32 -5.78 -3.92 -7.73
C LYS A 32 -4.73 -2.84 -7.49
N TYR A 33 -3.83 -2.69 -8.46
CA TYR A 33 -2.88 -1.58 -8.55
C TYR A 33 -3.61 -0.31 -9.01
N HIS A 34 -3.27 0.83 -8.40
CA HIS A 34 -3.90 2.12 -8.63
C HIS A 34 -5.44 2.07 -8.53
N PRO A 35 -6.00 1.73 -7.35
CA PRO A 35 -7.43 1.87 -7.09
C PRO A 35 -7.94 3.28 -7.38
N LYS A 36 -9.27 3.43 -7.41
CA LYS A 36 -9.91 4.74 -7.58
C LYS A 36 -9.44 5.68 -6.46
N PRO A 37 -9.05 6.93 -6.78
CA PRO A 37 -8.63 7.88 -5.76
C PRO A 37 -9.73 8.21 -4.74
N PHE A 38 -9.31 8.48 -3.52
CA PHE A 38 -10.14 9.02 -2.45
C PHE A 38 -10.22 10.54 -2.60
N ILE A 39 -11.41 11.07 -2.82
CA ILE A 39 -11.61 12.53 -2.85
C ILE A 39 -11.53 13.05 -1.41
N LEU A 40 -10.54 13.88 -1.11
CA LEU A 40 -10.29 14.41 0.24
C LEU A 40 -10.92 15.79 0.42
N SER A 41 -10.75 16.70 -0.53
CA SER A 41 -11.44 18.00 -0.54
C SER A 41 -11.94 18.37 -1.92
N ASP A 42 -13.13 18.96 -1.98
CA ASP A 42 -13.66 19.55 -3.20
C ASP A 42 -12.96 20.89 -3.51
N PRO A 43 -12.84 21.29 -4.78
CA PRO A 43 -12.31 22.60 -5.14
C PRO A 43 -13.21 23.71 -4.57
N VAL A 44 -12.59 24.79 -4.10
CA VAL A 44 -13.32 25.96 -3.59
C VAL A 44 -13.29 27.05 -4.66
N GLN A 45 -14.48 27.49 -5.07
CA GLN A 45 -14.68 28.56 -6.03
C GLN A 45 -15.53 29.66 -5.41
N LYS A 46 -15.25 30.92 -5.76
CA LYS A 46 -16.04 32.06 -5.30
C LYS A 46 -16.59 32.84 -6.50
N PRO A 47 -17.90 33.12 -6.56
CA PRO A 47 -18.46 33.94 -7.62
C PRO A 47 -17.92 35.36 -7.51
N TYR A 48 -17.62 35.97 -8.65
CA TYR A 48 -17.26 37.37 -8.77
C TYR A 48 -17.80 37.96 -10.07
N LYS A 49 -18.00 39.27 -10.06
CA LYS A 49 -18.41 40.02 -11.25
C LYS A 49 -17.15 40.50 -11.96
N LYS A 50 -16.97 40.03 -13.19
CA LYS A 50 -15.89 40.45 -14.06
C LYS A 50 -16.41 41.50 -15.01
N GLU A 51 -15.83 42.69 -14.91
CA GLU A 51 -16.10 43.77 -15.85
C GLU A 51 -15.37 43.49 -17.17
N LEU A 52 -16.12 43.44 -18.26
CA LEU A 52 -15.62 43.40 -19.62
C LEU A 52 -15.93 44.75 -20.27
N LYS A 53 -15.26 45.07 -21.39
CA LYS A 53 -15.38 46.38 -22.06
C LYS A 53 -16.82 46.85 -22.33
N THR A 54 -17.78 45.93 -22.48
CA THR A 54 -19.18 46.24 -22.80
C THR A 54 -20.21 45.65 -21.83
N LYS A 55 -19.80 44.83 -20.84
CA LYS A 55 -20.74 44.10 -19.97
C LYS A 55 -20.09 43.63 -18.67
N VAL A 56 -20.90 43.45 -17.64
CA VAL A 56 -20.51 42.73 -16.42
C VAL A 56 -20.98 41.29 -16.53
N LYS A 57 -20.07 40.33 -16.34
CA LYS A 57 -20.37 38.90 -16.37
C LYS A 57 -20.07 38.27 -15.01
N GLU A 58 -20.94 37.37 -14.56
CA GLU A 58 -20.65 36.53 -13.41
C GLU A 58 -19.70 35.40 -13.82
N GLU A 59 -18.57 35.28 -13.13
CA GLU A 59 -17.59 34.21 -13.28
C GLU A 59 -17.22 33.65 -11.89
N PHE A 60 -16.56 32.50 -11.86
CA PHE A 60 -16.06 31.88 -10.63
C PHE A 60 -14.55 31.98 -10.57
N ALA A 61 -14.02 32.54 -9.49
CA ALA A 61 -12.60 32.53 -9.18
C ALA A 61 -12.25 31.25 -8.42
N HIS A 62 -11.28 30.48 -8.91
CA HIS A 62 -10.75 29.33 -8.19
C HIS A 62 -9.88 29.80 -7.03
N LEU A 63 -10.26 29.45 -5.81
CA LEU A 63 -9.51 29.78 -4.60
C LEU A 63 -8.60 28.63 -4.18
N LEU A 64 -9.13 27.40 -4.18
CA LEU A 64 -8.41 26.20 -3.79
C LEU A 64 -8.72 25.08 -4.79
N SER A 65 -7.69 24.34 -5.20
CA SER A 65 -7.86 23.11 -5.95
C SER A 65 -8.45 22.02 -5.06
N GLY A 66 -9.17 21.08 -5.69
CA GLY A 66 -9.53 19.84 -5.02
C GLY A 66 -8.26 19.06 -4.63
N HIS A 67 -8.41 18.18 -3.65
CA HIS A 67 -7.34 17.29 -3.20
C HIS A 67 -7.88 15.87 -3.18
N ASP A 68 -7.21 14.98 -3.89
CA ASP A 68 -7.48 13.55 -3.89
C ASP A 68 -6.21 12.78 -3.55
N TYR A 69 -6.41 11.57 -3.05
CA TYR A 69 -5.34 10.68 -2.67
C TYR A 69 -5.53 9.32 -3.34
N GLN A 70 -4.57 8.90 -4.15
CA GLN A 70 -4.53 7.57 -4.74
C GLN A 70 -3.55 6.70 -3.94
N ALA A 71 -4.05 5.60 -3.40
CA ALA A 71 -3.20 4.58 -2.81
C ALA A 71 -2.62 3.69 -3.92
N ASP A 72 -1.56 2.95 -3.62
CA ASP A 72 -0.88 2.12 -4.61
C ASP A 72 -1.65 0.80 -4.83
N TRP A 73 -2.14 0.16 -3.76
CA TRP A 73 -2.96 -1.06 -3.85
C TRP A 73 -4.21 -1.04 -2.97
N ILE A 74 -5.22 -1.77 -3.45
CA ILE A 74 -6.23 -2.41 -2.61
C ILE A 74 -6.11 -3.93 -2.73
N ILE A 75 -6.13 -4.63 -1.61
CA ILE A 75 -5.98 -6.09 -1.53
C ILE A 75 -7.19 -6.66 -0.82
N TYR A 76 -7.92 -7.56 -1.46
CA TYR A 76 -9.00 -8.32 -0.87
C TYR A 76 -8.47 -9.69 -0.46
N TRP A 77 -8.56 -9.96 0.84
CA TRP A 77 -7.94 -11.13 1.44
C TRP A 77 -8.83 -12.36 1.39
N ASN A 78 -8.19 -13.52 1.33
CA ASN A 78 -8.83 -14.79 1.66
C ASN A 78 -8.97 -14.91 3.19
N GLU A 79 -10.11 -15.42 3.67
CA GLU A 79 -10.38 -15.61 5.10
C GLU A 79 -9.40 -16.60 5.75
N ARG A 80 -8.78 -17.50 4.97
CA ARG A 80 -7.71 -18.41 5.44
C ARG A 80 -6.48 -17.70 5.99
N LEU A 81 -6.30 -16.42 5.65
CA LEU A 81 -5.17 -15.60 6.11
C LEU A 81 -5.48 -14.82 7.40
N THR A 82 -6.69 -14.95 7.93
CA THR A 82 -7.10 -14.37 9.22
C THR A 82 -6.25 -14.97 10.34
N GLY A 83 -5.69 -14.12 11.20
CA GLY A 83 -4.76 -14.53 12.24
C GLY A 83 -3.32 -14.71 11.78
N ILE A 84 -3.04 -14.53 10.48
CA ILE A 84 -1.69 -14.64 9.89
C ILE A 84 -1.25 -13.28 9.34
N PHE A 85 -1.94 -12.76 8.32
CA PHE A 85 -1.61 -11.47 7.71
C PHE A 85 -2.40 -10.31 8.31
N TYR A 86 -3.58 -10.58 8.84
CA TYR A 86 -4.46 -9.59 9.45
C TYR A 86 -5.25 -10.20 10.60
N SER A 87 -5.82 -9.36 11.45
CA SER A 87 -6.84 -9.76 12.43
C SER A 87 -8.22 -9.30 11.98
N ASP A 88 -9.23 -10.03 12.43
CA ASP A 88 -10.58 -9.51 12.54
C ASP A 88 -10.90 -9.23 14.03
N SER A 89 -12.06 -8.63 14.30
CA SER A 89 -12.53 -8.38 15.66
C SER A 89 -12.91 -9.65 16.43
N ALA A 90 -12.94 -10.81 15.79
CA ALA A 90 -13.27 -12.09 16.40
C ALA A 90 -12.05 -12.80 16.99
N ILE A 91 -10.82 -12.40 16.62
CA ILE A 91 -9.59 -12.96 17.19
C ILE A 91 -9.25 -12.27 18.52
N PRO A 92 -9.32 -12.96 19.67
CA PRO A 92 -8.91 -12.38 20.95
C PRO A 92 -7.39 -12.33 21.10
N GLY A 93 -6.90 -11.34 21.86
CA GLY A 93 -5.58 -11.40 22.49
C GLY A 93 -4.39 -10.82 21.70
N ARG A 94 -4.60 -10.23 20.52
CA ARG A 94 -3.56 -9.46 19.81
C ARG A 94 -4.06 -8.09 19.38
N SER A 95 -3.17 -7.10 19.40
CA SER A 95 -3.45 -5.80 18.82
C SER A 95 -3.50 -5.93 17.30
N PRO A 96 -4.40 -5.24 16.58
CA PRO A 96 -4.37 -5.20 15.13
C PRO A 96 -3.01 -4.75 14.56
N LYS A 97 -2.24 -3.98 15.32
CA LYS A 97 -0.89 -3.52 14.94
C LYS A 97 0.18 -4.62 14.97
N ASP A 98 -0.12 -5.76 15.58
CA ASP A 98 0.80 -6.90 15.65
C ASP A 98 0.77 -7.74 14.36
N TYR A 99 -0.18 -7.47 13.46
CA TYR A 99 -0.31 -8.15 12.18
C TYR A 99 0.36 -7.35 11.06
N PRO A 100 0.85 -8.03 10.00
CA PRO A 100 1.43 -7.35 8.85
C PRO A 100 0.49 -6.32 8.22
N PHE A 101 -0.82 -6.61 8.19
CA PHE A 101 -1.83 -5.76 7.59
C PHE A 101 -2.96 -5.37 8.54
N LEU A 102 -3.33 -4.09 8.47
CA LEU A 102 -4.62 -3.61 8.97
C LEU A 102 -5.67 -3.78 7.89
N VAL A 103 -6.87 -4.20 8.28
CA VAL A 103 -7.98 -4.46 7.36
C VAL A 103 -9.17 -3.57 7.65
N ASN A 104 -9.94 -3.36 6.60
CA ASN A 104 -11.26 -2.74 6.59
C ASN A 104 -12.26 -3.80 6.09
N TRP A 105 -13.55 -3.64 6.40
CA TRP A 105 -14.60 -4.54 5.94
C TRP A 105 -15.31 -3.95 4.71
N SER A 106 -15.45 -4.73 3.63
CA SER A 106 -16.26 -4.36 2.48
C SER A 106 -17.60 -5.07 2.54
N GLU A 107 -18.69 -4.33 2.78
CA GLU A 107 -20.05 -4.91 2.78
C GLU A 107 -20.42 -5.48 1.41
N ASN A 108 -20.13 -4.75 0.34
CA ASN A 108 -20.47 -5.14 -1.03
C ASN A 108 -19.78 -6.45 -1.46
N ARG A 109 -18.53 -6.65 -1.06
CA ARG A 109 -17.74 -7.85 -1.40
C ARG A 109 -17.79 -8.91 -0.31
N ARG A 110 -18.38 -8.60 0.85
CA ARG A 110 -18.39 -9.42 2.06
C ARG A 110 -17.00 -9.99 2.36
N SER A 111 -15.98 -9.14 2.31
CA SER A 111 -14.59 -9.55 2.53
C SER A 111 -13.75 -8.46 3.17
N PHE A 112 -12.70 -8.89 3.87
CA PHE A 112 -11.69 -8.01 4.43
C PHE A 112 -10.75 -7.50 3.34
N PHE A 113 -10.39 -6.22 3.43
CA PHE A 113 -9.46 -5.61 2.50
C PHE A 113 -8.48 -4.65 3.18
N SER A 114 -7.28 -4.56 2.63
CA SER A 114 -6.28 -3.58 3.02
C SER A 114 -6.07 -2.58 1.90
N VAL A 115 -5.84 -1.32 2.26
CA VAL A 115 -5.39 -0.28 1.33
C VAL A 115 -3.94 0.03 1.68
N VAL A 116 -3.07 -0.03 0.69
CA VAL A 116 -1.62 -0.02 0.88
C VAL A 116 -0.99 1.08 0.05
N ASP A 117 -0.02 1.73 0.64
CA ASP A 117 0.89 2.65 -0.02
C ASP A 117 2.33 2.18 0.29
N VAL A 118 3.09 1.90 -0.76
CA VAL A 118 4.42 1.34 -0.75
C VAL A 118 5.45 2.45 -0.73
N LYS A 119 6.42 2.32 0.17
CA LYS A 119 7.50 3.31 0.35
C LYS A 119 8.86 2.64 0.43
N GLY A 120 9.88 3.39 0.01
CA GLY A 120 11.30 3.09 0.20
C GLY A 120 11.71 3.02 1.67
N THR A 121 12.93 2.56 1.94
CA THR A 121 13.53 2.65 3.29
C THR A 121 14.03 4.05 3.63
N PHE A 122 14.26 4.89 2.62
CA PHE A 122 14.74 6.26 2.77
C PHE A 122 13.61 7.25 2.45
N ASN A 123 13.45 8.27 3.30
CA ASN A 123 12.51 9.36 3.08
C ASN A 123 13.25 10.53 2.40
N GLN A 124 13.21 10.61 1.08
CA GLN A 124 13.66 11.80 0.36
C GLN A 124 12.57 12.89 0.43
N ASN A 125 12.98 14.14 0.68
CA ASN A 125 12.15 15.35 0.51
C ASN A 125 10.82 15.39 1.30
N ASP A 126 10.77 14.86 2.52
CA ASP A 126 9.61 14.95 3.43
C ASP A 126 8.30 14.31 2.89
N ALA A 127 8.40 13.40 1.90
CA ALA A 127 7.26 12.72 1.30
C ALA A 127 6.38 11.99 2.34
N TYR A 128 6.98 11.49 3.43
CA TYR A 128 6.24 10.80 4.49
C TYR A 128 5.33 11.73 5.30
N ARG A 129 5.64 13.03 5.38
CA ARG A 129 4.78 13.98 6.10
C ARG A 129 3.48 14.20 5.35
N ARG A 130 3.53 14.39 4.03
CA ARG A 130 2.34 14.51 3.19
C ARG A 130 1.49 13.24 3.27
N PHE A 131 2.12 12.07 3.12
CA PHE A 131 1.44 10.79 3.32
C PHE A 131 0.76 10.69 4.68
N SER A 132 1.41 11.11 5.78
CA SER A 132 0.81 11.05 7.12
C SER A 132 -0.44 11.93 7.26
N ILE A 133 -0.48 13.08 6.59
CA ILE A 133 -1.64 13.97 6.56
C ILE A 133 -2.75 13.33 5.72
N ASP A 134 -2.43 12.88 4.51
CA ASP A 134 -3.39 12.27 3.60
C ASP A 134 -4.01 11.01 4.21
N GLN A 135 -3.21 10.14 4.83
CA GLN A 135 -3.67 8.95 5.56
C GLN A 135 -4.71 9.31 6.63
N LYS A 136 -4.45 10.35 7.44
CA LYS A 136 -5.40 10.80 8.48
C LYS A 136 -6.68 11.32 7.86
N TRP A 137 -6.60 12.07 6.76
CA TRP A 137 -7.77 12.59 6.05
C TRP A 137 -8.59 11.49 5.37
N VAL A 138 -7.94 10.50 4.74
CA VAL A 138 -8.64 9.33 4.20
C VAL A 138 -9.39 8.61 5.31
N TYR A 139 -8.73 8.37 6.45
CA TYR A 139 -9.37 7.71 7.58
C TYR A 139 -10.55 8.53 8.14
N GLN A 140 -10.36 9.84 8.34
CA GLN A 140 -11.41 10.70 8.88
C GLN A 140 -12.63 10.81 7.95
N LYS A 141 -12.42 10.91 6.64
CA LYS A 141 -13.50 11.12 5.66
C LYS A 141 -14.15 9.83 5.18
N HIS A 142 -13.37 8.77 5.01
CA HIS A 142 -13.81 7.50 4.39
C HIS A 142 -13.80 6.31 5.35
N GLY A 143 -13.30 6.46 6.58
CA GLY A 143 -13.18 5.37 7.55
C GLY A 143 -12.12 4.32 7.19
N ILE A 144 -11.31 4.58 6.16
CA ILE A 144 -10.35 3.62 5.59
C ILE A 144 -8.95 3.97 6.05
N TYR A 145 -8.26 3.01 6.69
CA TYR A 145 -6.86 3.19 7.04
C TYR A 145 -5.96 2.74 5.88
N VAL A 146 -5.17 3.67 5.34
CA VAL A 146 -4.17 3.38 4.31
C VAL A 146 -2.85 3.01 4.98
N GLN A 147 -2.38 1.80 4.81
CA GLN A 147 -1.18 1.32 5.49
C GLN A 147 0.08 1.59 4.66
N LYS A 148 1.07 2.21 5.30
CA LYS A 148 2.42 2.31 4.73
C LYS A 148 3.13 0.97 4.81
N ILE A 149 3.58 0.45 3.68
CA ILE A 149 4.36 -0.78 3.59
C ILE A 149 5.76 -0.48 3.05
N ILE A 150 6.77 -1.06 3.70
CA ILE A 150 8.15 -1.06 3.21
C ILE A 150 8.48 -2.52 2.88
N PRO A 151 8.53 -2.91 1.58
CA PRO A 151 8.65 -4.32 1.20
C PRO A 151 10.00 -4.91 1.62
N MET A 152 11.08 -4.28 1.18
CA MET A 152 12.46 -4.74 1.35
C MET A 152 13.18 -3.86 2.39
N PRO A 153 13.85 -4.43 3.40
CA PRO A 153 14.67 -3.66 4.34
C PRO A 153 16.03 -3.28 3.73
N THR A 154 16.83 -2.53 4.49
CA THR A 154 18.26 -2.36 4.19
C THR A 154 19.01 -3.70 4.28
N ASN A 155 19.92 -3.97 3.34
CA ASN A 155 20.76 -5.18 3.35
C ASN A 155 21.89 -5.12 4.41
N LYS A 156 21.53 -5.35 5.67
CA LYS A 156 22.42 -5.38 6.84
C LYS A 156 22.02 -6.58 7.72
N GLU A 157 22.93 -7.05 8.57
CA GLU A 157 22.64 -8.14 9.53
C GLU A 157 21.45 -7.83 10.44
N LYS A 158 21.35 -6.57 10.86
CA LYS A 158 20.18 -6.00 11.53
C LYS A 158 19.42 -5.11 10.53
N PRO A 159 18.50 -5.69 9.72
CA PRO A 159 17.78 -4.95 8.69
C PRO A 159 16.92 -3.85 9.31
N LYS A 160 16.83 -2.70 8.61
CA LYS A 160 15.91 -1.63 8.96
C LYS A 160 14.97 -1.32 7.79
N PRO A 161 13.67 -1.07 8.05
CA PRO A 161 13.02 -1.28 9.34
C PRO A 161 12.90 -2.78 9.66
N ALA A 162 12.86 -3.14 10.95
CA ALA A 162 12.77 -4.55 11.36
C ALA A 162 11.42 -5.19 10.98
N ASN A 163 10.38 -4.36 10.82
CA ASN A 163 9.05 -4.75 10.37
C ASN A 163 8.85 -4.56 8.85
N ALA A 164 9.93 -4.54 8.05
CA ALA A 164 9.78 -4.63 6.60
C ALA A 164 9.01 -5.90 6.23
N LEU A 165 8.23 -5.86 5.15
CA LEU A 165 7.31 -6.93 4.79
C LEU A 165 8.04 -8.26 4.62
N PHE A 166 9.16 -8.28 3.92
CA PHE A 166 9.87 -9.52 3.62
C PHE A 166 10.54 -10.15 4.84
N VAL A 167 10.85 -9.34 5.87
CA VAL A 167 11.43 -9.81 7.13
C VAL A 167 10.34 -10.38 8.05
N SER A 168 9.20 -9.69 8.10
CA SER A 168 8.07 -10.09 8.95
C SER A 168 7.23 -11.22 8.34
N THR A 169 7.34 -11.45 7.04
CA THR A 169 6.58 -12.46 6.30
C THR A 169 7.52 -13.39 5.53
N PHE A 170 7.57 -13.30 4.21
CA PHE A 170 8.46 -14.07 3.35
C PHE A 170 9.06 -13.17 2.27
N MET A 171 10.20 -13.57 1.72
CA MET A 171 10.79 -12.94 0.56
C MET A 171 10.32 -13.66 -0.72
N PRO A 172 9.82 -12.94 -1.73
CA PRO A 172 9.48 -13.52 -3.02
C PRO A 172 10.72 -14.11 -3.69
N VAL A 173 10.59 -15.27 -4.34
CA VAL A 173 11.67 -15.95 -5.04
C VAL A 173 12.32 -15.03 -6.07
N ARG A 174 11.53 -14.27 -6.84
CA ARG A 174 12.09 -13.34 -7.83
C ARG A 174 12.92 -12.21 -7.19
N ALA A 175 12.57 -11.81 -5.97
CA ALA A 175 13.28 -10.76 -5.23
C ALA A 175 14.62 -11.25 -4.64
N THR A 176 14.86 -12.58 -4.61
CA THR A 176 16.16 -13.13 -4.23
C THR A 176 17.21 -12.96 -5.32
N LEU A 177 16.78 -12.68 -6.56
CA LEU A 177 17.63 -12.55 -7.73
C LEU A 177 17.93 -11.08 -8.04
N THR A 178 19.14 -10.81 -8.54
CA THR A 178 19.54 -9.49 -9.05
C THR A 178 18.59 -9.04 -10.16
N ASP A 179 18.38 -7.73 -10.25
CA ASP A 179 17.36 -7.17 -11.13
C ASP A 179 17.66 -7.43 -12.62
N VAL A 180 18.92 -7.24 -12.99
CA VAL A 180 19.37 -7.26 -14.39
C VAL A 180 19.78 -8.66 -14.85
N LYS A 181 20.58 -9.37 -14.06
CA LYS A 181 21.19 -10.65 -14.47
C LYS A 181 20.49 -11.88 -13.90
N ALA A 182 19.47 -11.69 -13.05
CA ALA A 182 18.77 -12.77 -12.36
C ALA A 182 19.70 -13.76 -11.61
N ILE A 183 20.84 -13.28 -11.12
CA ILE A 183 21.79 -14.03 -10.29
C ILE A 183 21.41 -13.87 -8.82
N ASP A 184 21.59 -14.89 -7.99
CA ASP A 184 21.33 -14.84 -6.55
C ASP A 184 21.99 -13.64 -5.85
N ARG A 185 21.20 -12.95 -5.02
CA ARG A 185 21.65 -11.87 -4.16
C ARG A 185 22.19 -12.43 -2.85
N GLN A 186 23.28 -11.81 -2.39
CA GLN A 186 23.81 -12.05 -1.06
C GLN A 186 23.10 -11.13 -0.05
N PHE A 187 22.16 -11.68 0.71
CA PHE A 187 21.50 -10.98 1.81
C PHE A 187 22.22 -11.24 3.13
N LYS A 188 22.40 -10.19 3.92
CA LYS A 188 22.99 -10.27 5.26
C LYS A 188 21.97 -10.57 6.36
N PHE A 189 20.68 -10.47 6.06
CA PHE A 189 19.59 -10.80 6.98
C PHE A 189 18.99 -12.16 6.65
N LYS A 190 18.45 -12.82 7.68
CA LYS A 190 17.69 -14.06 7.50
C LYS A 190 16.32 -13.75 6.90
N TYR A 191 15.91 -14.57 5.96
CA TYR A 191 14.60 -14.55 5.34
C TYR A 191 14.13 -15.98 5.15
N LYS A 192 12.83 -16.12 4.89
CA LYS A 192 12.20 -17.37 4.49
C LYS A 192 11.48 -17.18 3.17
N LEU A 193 11.37 -18.24 2.39
CA LEU A 193 10.54 -18.27 1.20
C LEU A 193 9.09 -18.55 1.56
N ILE A 194 8.18 -18.31 0.62
CA ILE A 194 6.74 -18.47 0.89
C ILE A 194 6.37 -19.88 1.33
N ASP A 195 6.96 -20.94 0.77
CA ASP A 195 6.58 -22.32 1.14
C ASP A 195 6.99 -22.65 2.59
N GLU A 196 8.12 -22.10 3.05
CA GLU A 196 8.55 -22.18 4.45
C GLU A 196 7.58 -21.39 5.35
N PHE A 197 7.20 -20.20 4.92
CA PHE A 197 6.22 -19.36 5.64
C PHE A 197 4.87 -20.06 5.78
N LEU A 198 4.33 -20.64 4.71
CA LEU A 198 3.03 -21.32 4.74
C LEU A 198 3.07 -22.56 5.64
N LYS A 199 4.17 -23.33 5.59
CA LYS A 199 4.37 -24.48 6.47
C LYS A 199 4.36 -24.10 7.96
N GLU A 200 5.00 -22.99 8.34
CA GLU A 200 4.99 -22.50 9.73
C GLU A 200 3.60 -22.08 10.22
N HIS A 201 2.70 -21.72 9.29
CA HIS A 201 1.34 -21.29 9.57
C HIS A 201 0.28 -22.37 9.30
N ASN A 202 0.70 -23.60 9.00
CA ASN A 202 -0.19 -24.73 8.66
C ASN A 202 -1.16 -24.43 7.49
N LEU A 203 -0.65 -23.77 6.45
CA LEU A 203 -1.35 -23.50 5.19
C LEU A 203 -0.85 -24.35 4.03
#